data_AF-A0A971NY74-F1
#
_entry.id   AF-A0A971NY74-F1
#
_cell.length_a   1.000
_cell.length_b   1.000
_cell.length_c   1.000
_cell.angle_alpha   90.00
_cell.angle_beta   90.00
_cell.angle_gamma   90.00
#
_symmetry.space_group_name_H-M   'P 1'
#
loop_
_entity.id
_entity.type
_entity.pdbx_description
1 polymer ?
#
loop_
_entity_poly.entity_id
_entity_poly.type
_entity_poly.pdbx_seq_one_letter_code
_entity_poly.pdbx_strand_id
1 'polypeptide(L)'
;MNRRLRRKLRIGAHLSVEKSARVGKIALIVLSGLILLIVLTVIWGNSLRKKAEESKNGDNTEPIGETDSIGMTDADGDRQNLPLPAFDPAKVPVINGEYIILSSSRTIDWGERASELKMKGTSAVSLILYYTEGGRGVLNFSSKTAQALSEQAANNSKANLFEVTGELDIAGIYTSGCFYINYTSMSTPALISIYRSYEAALVAEAAHAGFSDILLFGFNTDEAAAKEAARFIGAVRELEKNSLIGIAIPAAAVKSPEAEPIFAGFAAVAEFLALDLSKVKNQESLMTELEGASGYIKKYNLRLVLPESLADSVGALAEAGYKNWQLVP
;
A
#
# COMPACT_ATOMS: atom_id res chain seq x y z
N MET A 1 -13.26 40.54 -63.52
CA MET A 1 -13.19 39.36 -62.62
C MET A 1 -12.07 39.58 -61.59
N ASN A 2 -12.43 39.69 -60.30
CA ASN A 2 -11.64 40.34 -59.24
C ASN A 2 -10.37 39.58 -58.80
N ARG A 3 -9.21 40.26 -58.78
CA ARG A 3 -7.89 39.72 -58.33
C ARG A 3 -7.87 39.26 -56.86
N ARG A 4 -8.80 39.75 -56.02
CA ARG A 4 -8.95 39.33 -54.61
C ARG A 4 -9.49 37.89 -54.42
N LEU A 5 -10.21 37.35 -55.40
CA LEU A 5 -10.79 35.99 -55.33
C LEU A 5 -9.73 34.90 -55.60
N ARG A 6 -8.72 35.17 -56.43
CA ARG A 6 -7.65 34.20 -56.74
C ARG A 6 -6.68 33.98 -55.57
N ARG A 7 -6.53 34.94 -54.65
CA ARG A 7 -5.64 34.79 -53.48
C ARG A 7 -6.24 33.94 -52.36
N LYS A 8 -7.56 33.94 -52.18
CA LYS A 8 -8.24 33.10 -51.16
C LYS A 8 -8.29 31.62 -51.53
N LEU A 9 -8.43 31.27 -52.81
CA LEU A 9 -8.42 29.88 -53.28
C LEU A 9 -7.05 29.20 -53.14
N ARG A 10 -5.95 29.94 -53.30
CA ARG A 10 -4.59 29.39 -53.18
C ARG A 10 -4.16 29.12 -51.72
N ILE A 11 -4.72 29.85 -50.75
CA ILE A 11 -4.44 29.65 -49.32
C ILE A 11 -5.27 28.47 -48.76
N GLY A 12 -6.50 28.27 -49.23
CA GLY A 12 -7.33 27.12 -48.82
C GLY A 12 -6.81 25.76 -49.29
N ALA A 13 -6.14 25.70 -50.44
CA ALA A 13 -5.57 24.45 -50.98
C ALA A 13 -4.27 24.02 -50.27
N HIS A 14 -3.45 24.96 -49.77
CA HIS A 14 -2.24 24.61 -49.02
C HIS A 14 -2.54 24.13 -47.58
N LEU A 15 -3.60 24.65 -46.95
CA LEU A 15 -4.03 24.26 -45.60
C LEU A 15 -4.69 22.86 -45.55
N SER A 16 -5.30 22.38 -46.64
CA SER A 16 -5.90 21.03 -46.67
C SER A 16 -4.84 19.93 -46.87
N VAL A 17 -3.77 20.21 -47.60
CA VAL A 17 -2.66 19.27 -47.84
C VAL A 17 -1.80 19.08 -46.58
N GLU A 18 -1.58 20.13 -45.78
CA GLU A 18 -0.85 20.04 -44.51
C GLU A 18 -1.61 19.26 -43.42
N LYS A 19 -2.95 19.39 -43.35
CA LYS A 19 -3.77 18.60 -42.41
C LYS A 19 -3.82 17.12 -42.80
N SER A 20 -3.93 16.80 -44.09
CA SER A 20 -3.90 15.42 -44.59
C SER A 20 -2.57 14.72 -44.28
N ALA A 21 -1.44 15.42 -44.46
CA ALA A 21 -0.11 14.88 -44.16
C ALA A 21 0.13 14.63 -42.66
N ARG A 22 -0.44 15.44 -41.76
CA ARG A 22 -0.37 15.20 -40.30
C ARG A 22 -1.22 14.01 -39.86
N VAL A 23 -2.43 13.85 -40.41
CA VAL A 23 -3.30 12.71 -40.11
C VAL A 23 -2.67 11.40 -40.58
N GLY A 24 -2.05 11.39 -41.77
CA GLY A 24 -1.32 10.22 -42.27
C GLY A 24 -0.14 9.81 -41.39
N LYS A 25 0.64 10.78 -40.86
CA LYS A 25 1.76 10.49 -39.94
C LYS A 25 1.28 9.94 -38.59
N ILE A 26 0.21 10.49 -38.02
CA ILE A 26 -0.36 10.01 -36.75
C ILE A 26 -0.91 8.59 -36.92
N ALA A 27 -1.64 8.33 -38.01
CA ALA A 27 -2.17 7.00 -38.30
C ALA A 27 -1.04 5.95 -38.42
N LEU A 28 0.09 6.30 -39.04
CA LEU A 28 1.23 5.39 -39.21
C LEU A 28 1.96 5.10 -37.88
N ILE A 29 2.06 6.08 -36.99
CA ILE A 29 2.60 5.90 -35.62
C ILE A 29 1.68 5.00 -34.80
N VAL A 30 0.37 5.21 -34.87
CA VAL A 30 -0.61 4.36 -34.15
C VAL A 30 -0.59 2.93 -34.70
N LEU A 31 -0.56 2.76 -36.03
CA LEU A 31 -0.54 1.43 -36.64
C LEU A 31 0.75 0.67 -36.30
N SER A 32 1.90 1.35 -36.32
CA SER A 32 3.19 0.74 -35.96
C SER A 32 3.24 0.36 -34.48
N GLY A 33 2.74 1.20 -33.58
CA GLY A 33 2.63 0.86 -32.16
C GLY A 33 1.71 -0.35 -31.91
N LEU A 34 0.61 -0.45 -32.65
CA LEU A 34 -0.34 -1.55 -32.52
C LEU A 34 0.24 -2.88 -33.03
N ILE A 35 1.01 -2.85 -34.13
CA ILE A 35 1.74 -4.03 -34.63
C ILE A 35 2.82 -4.46 -33.62
N LEU A 36 3.53 -3.52 -33.00
CA LEU A 36 4.56 -3.81 -32.02
C LEU A 36 3.97 -4.46 -30.75
N LEU A 37 2.79 -4.02 -30.31
CA LEU A 37 2.03 -4.64 -29.22
C LEU A 37 1.57 -6.07 -29.55
N ILE A 38 1.10 -6.31 -30.78
CA ILE A 38 0.72 -7.66 -31.24
C ILE A 38 1.95 -8.57 -31.27
N VAL A 39 3.09 -8.09 -31.76
CA VAL A 39 4.33 -8.90 -31.80
C VAL A 39 4.82 -9.21 -30.38
N LEU A 40 4.82 -8.23 -29.47
CA LEU A 40 5.23 -8.43 -28.09
C LEU A 40 4.32 -9.42 -27.34
N THR A 41 3.00 -9.34 -27.56
CA THR A 41 2.04 -10.28 -26.94
C THR A 41 2.20 -11.70 -27.48
N VAL A 42 2.51 -11.88 -28.78
CA VAL A 42 2.81 -13.20 -29.36
C VAL A 42 4.13 -13.77 -28.84
N ILE A 43 5.19 -12.96 -28.72
CA ILE A 43 6.48 -13.39 -28.16
C ILE A 43 6.31 -13.82 -26.69
N TRP A 44 5.57 -13.03 -25.92
CA TRP A 44 5.33 -13.33 -24.51
C TRP A 44 4.46 -14.58 -24.33
N GLY A 45 3.42 -14.75 -25.16
CA GLY A 45 2.60 -15.96 -25.20
C GLY A 45 3.41 -17.22 -25.55
N ASN A 46 4.31 -17.14 -26.53
CA ASN A 46 5.18 -18.26 -26.89
C ASN A 46 6.22 -18.57 -25.80
N SER A 47 6.75 -17.57 -25.11
CA SER A 47 7.66 -17.78 -23.98
C SER A 47 6.96 -18.47 -22.80
N LEU A 48 5.72 -18.12 -22.52
CA LEU A 48 4.92 -18.76 -21.45
C LEU A 48 4.56 -20.19 -21.82
N ARG A 49 4.23 -20.45 -23.10
CA ARG A 49 3.96 -21.80 -23.60
C ARG A 49 5.19 -22.70 -23.54
N LYS A 50 6.37 -22.21 -23.88
CA LYS A 50 7.62 -22.97 -23.79
C LYS A 50 7.95 -23.37 -22.35
N LYS A 51 7.77 -22.45 -21.39
CA LYS A 51 7.93 -22.74 -19.96
C LYS A 51 6.91 -23.76 -19.43
N ALA A 52 5.70 -23.80 -20.00
CA ALA A 52 4.66 -24.76 -19.64
C ALA A 52 4.84 -26.15 -20.28
N GLU A 53 5.55 -26.24 -21.42
CA GLU A 53 5.90 -27.51 -22.06
C GLU A 53 7.16 -28.12 -21.42
N GLU A 54 8.13 -27.31 -20.98
CA GLU A 54 9.31 -27.76 -20.22
C GLU A 54 8.95 -28.31 -18.84
N SER A 55 7.88 -27.84 -18.20
CA SER A 55 7.41 -28.36 -16.91
C SER A 55 6.55 -29.63 -17.01
N LYS A 56 6.11 -30.02 -18.22
CA LYS A 56 5.26 -31.21 -18.45
C LYS A 56 6.02 -32.48 -18.84
N ASN A 57 7.27 -32.36 -19.28
CA ASN A 57 8.04 -33.49 -19.83
C ASN A 57 9.18 -34.01 -18.91
N GLY A 58 9.28 -33.54 -17.67
CA GLY A 58 10.32 -34.00 -16.74
C GLY A 58 9.83 -35.05 -15.76
N ASP A 59 9.91 -36.34 -16.13
CA ASP A 59 9.87 -37.46 -15.18
C ASP A 59 11.03 -38.44 -15.45
N ASN A 60 12.06 -38.30 -14.61
CA ASN A 60 12.98 -39.26 -13.99
C ASN A 60 13.80 -40.32 -14.77
N THR A 61 14.99 -40.57 -14.17
CA THR A 61 15.98 -41.68 -14.28
C THR A 61 17.02 -41.61 -15.42
N GLU A 62 18.35 -41.73 -15.27
CA GLU A 62 19.30 -42.16 -14.21
C GLU A 62 20.79 -42.03 -14.75
N PRO A 63 21.91 -42.48 -14.12
CA PRO A 63 22.60 -41.95 -12.92
C PRO A 63 24.18 -41.86 -13.04
N ILE A 64 24.81 -41.58 -11.89
CA ILE A 64 26.19 -41.90 -11.42
C ILE A 64 27.35 -40.95 -11.73
N GLY A 65 27.82 -40.36 -10.62
CA GLY A 65 29.21 -40.03 -10.33
C GLY A 65 29.39 -39.94 -8.80
N GLU A 66 29.28 -41.07 -8.10
CA GLU A 66 29.59 -41.22 -6.67
C GLU A 66 31.10 -41.12 -6.41
N THR A 67 31.50 -40.35 -5.40
CA THR A 67 32.43 -40.80 -4.34
C THR A 67 32.31 -39.89 -3.11
N ASP A 68 31.62 -40.43 -2.09
CA ASP A 68 31.87 -40.40 -0.64
C ASP A 68 32.49 -39.16 0.05
N SER A 69 31.73 -38.51 0.95
CA SER A 69 31.65 -38.92 2.37
C SER A 69 31.06 -37.83 3.30
N ILE A 70 29.99 -38.22 4.02
CA ILE A 70 29.61 -37.83 5.40
C ILE A 70 29.26 -36.34 5.68
N GLY A 71 27.97 -36.08 5.91
CA GLY A 71 27.51 -34.95 6.73
C GLY A 71 26.08 -34.53 6.43
N MET A 72 25.15 -34.80 7.36
CA MET A 72 23.78 -34.27 7.37
C MET A 72 23.77 -32.76 7.12
N THR A 73 23.04 -32.29 6.11
CA THR A 73 22.51 -30.92 6.05
C THR A 73 21.19 -30.89 5.30
N ASP A 74 20.21 -30.25 5.93
CA ASP A 74 18.86 -29.99 5.47
C ASP A 74 18.81 -29.38 4.07
N ALA A 75 17.88 -29.85 3.25
CA ALA A 75 17.54 -29.24 1.97
C ALA A 75 16.78 -27.92 2.19
N ASP A 76 17.57 -26.85 2.36
CA ASP A 76 17.18 -25.45 2.29
C ASP A 76 16.99 -25.06 0.81
N GLY A 77 15.76 -24.69 0.42
CA GLY A 77 15.41 -24.39 -0.97
C GLY A 77 14.35 -23.31 -1.18
N ASP A 78 13.89 -22.65 -0.11
CA ASP A 78 13.04 -21.44 -0.23
C ASP A 78 13.17 -20.52 0.99
N ARG A 79 14.38 -20.37 1.53
CA ARG A 79 14.70 -19.23 2.40
C ARG A 79 15.09 -18.05 1.54
N GLN A 80 14.08 -17.27 1.12
CA GLN A 80 14.32 -15.83 1.01
C GLN A 80 14.80 -15.37 2.39
N ASN A 81 16.10 -15.08 2.51
CA ASN A 81 16.66 -14.35 3.65
C ASN A 81 16.09 -12.93 3.62
N LEU A 82 14.84 -12.77 4.02
CA LEU A 82 14.32 -11.48 4.44
C LEU A 82 15.11 -11.12 5.70
N PRO A 83 15.87 -10.01 5.71
CA PRO A 83 16.50 -9.57 6.95
C PRO A 83 15.40 -9.38 8.00
N LEU A 84 15.57 -10.05 9.15
CA LEU A 84 14.72 -9.84 10.32
C LEU A 84 14.79 -8.35 10.68
N PRO A 85 13.67 -7.60 10.76
CA PRO A 85 13.66 -6.39 11.57
C PRO A 85 14.15 -6.76 12.96
N ALA A 86 15.25 -6.12 13.37
CA ALA A 86 15.68 -6.07 14.74
C ALA A 86 14.69 -5.16 15.48
N PHE A 87 13.47 -5.66 15.66
CA PHE A 87 12.38 -4.93 16.29
C PHE A 87 12.86 -4.38 17.62
N ASP A 88 12.78 -3.07 17.74
CA ASP A 88 13.26 -2.33 18.90
C ASP A 88 12.11 -1.46 19.38
N PRO A 89 11.44 -1.82 20.49
CA PRO A 89 10.36 -1.03 21.06
C PRO A 89 10.75 0.44 21.30
N ALA A 90 12.04 0.72 21.54
CA ALA A 90 12.53 2.08 21.79
C ALA A 90 12.63 2.92 20.50
N LYS A 91 12.61 2.29 19.32
CA LYS A 91 12.64 2.97 18.00
C LYS A 91 11.26 3.15 17.38
N VAL A 92 10.21 2.58 17.99
CA VAL A 92 8.84 2.75 17.52
C VAL A 92 8.46 4.24 17.52
N PRO A 93 8.00 4.81 16.40
CA PRO A 93 7.54 6.19 16.35
C PRO A 93 6.35 6.40 17.29
N VAL A 94 6.51 7.32 18.24
CA VAL A 94 5.45 7.74 19.16
C VAL A 94 4.77 8.96 18.57
N ILE A 95 3.49 8.82 18.22
CA ILE A 95 2.69 9.89 17.62
C ILE A 95 1.38 10.09 18.37
N ASN A 96 0.79 11.27 18.17
CA ASN A 96 -0.55 11.66 18.58
C ASN A 96 -1.31 12.07 17.32
N GLY A 97 -1.79 11.08 16.57
CA GLY A 97 -2.31 11.27 15.21
C GLY A 97 -3.78 11.66 15.18
N GLU A 98 -4.11 12.83 14.62
CA GLU A 98 -5.50 13.19 14.32
C GLU A 98 -5.94 12.60 12.98
N TYR A 99 -7.18 12.11 12.89
CA TYR A 99 -7.73 11.69 11.62
C TYR A 99 -8.07 12.92 10.76
N ILE A 100 -7.66 12.90 9.50
CA ILE A 100 -8.11 13.87 8.51
C ILE A 100 -8.56 13.18 7.22
N ILE A 101 -9.56 13.78 6.58
CA ILE A 101 -10.07 13.31 5.29
C ILE A 101 -9.03 13.57 4.21
N LEU A 102 -8.56 12.50 3.55
CA LEU A 102 -7.58 12.58 2.47
C LEU A 102 -8.20 13.05 1.14
N SER A 103 -9.40 12.60 0.82
CA SER A 103 -10.08 13.02 -0.41
C SER A 103 -11.55 13.31 -0.14
N SER A 104 -12.07 14.36 -0.77
CA SER A 104 -13.47 14.74 -0.67
C SER A 104 -14.07 15.02 -2.06
N SER A 105 -15.38 15.26 -2.12
CA SER A 105 -16.04 15.68 -3.38
C SER A 105 -15.59 17.07 -3.85
N ARG A 106 -14.97 17.85 -2.97
CA ARG A 106 -14.34 19.14 -3.27
C ARG A 106 -12.82 19.01 -3.15
N THR A 107 -12.10 19.76 -3.97
CA THR A 107 -10.65 19.89 -3.83
C THR A 107 -10.33 20.46 -2.45
N ILE A 108 -9.39 19.83 -1.76
CA ILE A 108 -8.85 20.29 -0.48
C ILE A 108 -7.64 21.18 -0.82
N ASP A 109 -7.61 22.40 -0.30
CA ASP A 109 -6.39 23.21 -0.31
C ASP A 109 -5.49 22.72 0.82
N TRP A 110 -4.45 21.96 0.46
CA TRP A 110 -3.56 21.34 1.45
C TRP A 110 -2.67 22.35 2.17
N GLY A 111 -2.36 23.50 1.57
CA GLY A 111 -1.61 24.57 2.23
C GLY A 111 -2.44 25.27 3.31
N GLU A 112 -3.71 25.58 3.02
CA GLU A 112 -4.65 26.09 4.02
C GLU A 112 -4.86 25.04 5.13
N ARG A 113 -5.10 23.79 4.74
CA ARG A 113 -5.33 22.70 5.70
C ARG A 113 -4.14 22.45 6.63
N ALA A 114 -2.92 22.44 6.09
CA ALA A 114 -1.70 22.29 6.88
C ALA A 114 -1.52 23.47 7.86
N SER A 115 -1.86 24.69 7.43
CA SER A 115 -1.84 25.88 8.29
C SER A 115 -2.85 25.77 9.44
N GLU A 116 -4.06 25.30 9.18
CA GLU A 116 -5.08 25.04 10.21
C GLU A 116 -4.60 24.04 11.26
N LEU A 117 -4.05 22.91 10.82
CA LEU A 117 -3.54 21.85 11.70
C LEU A 117 -2.39 22.36 12.56
N LYS A 118 -1.48 23.13 11.98
CA LYS A 118 -0.37 23.75 12.71
C LYS A 118 -0.86 24.75 13.76
N MET A 119 -1.87 25.57 13.44
CA MET A 119 -2.49 26.49 14.41
C MET A 119 -3.16 25.76 15.57
N LYS A 120 -3.70 24.56 15.33
CA LYS A 120 -4.26 23.69 16.37
C LYS A 120 -3.21 22.96 17.21
N GLY A 121 -1.94 23.01 16.81
CA GLY A 121 -0.86 22.27 17.46
C GLY A 121 -0.84 20.77 17.11
N THR A 122 -1.51 20.37 16.03
CA THR A 122 -1.47 18.99 15.54
C THR A 122 -0.05 18.67 15.05
N SER A 123 0.52 17.57 15.54
CA SER A 123 1.89 17.14 15.24
C SER A 123 1.95 15.91 14.33
N ALA A 124 0.86 15.15 14.24
CA ALA A 124 0.74 13.98 13.40
C ALA A 124 -0.69 13.84 12.88
N VAL A 125 -0.84 13.24 11.70
CA VAL A 125 -2.14 12.94 11.10
C VAL A 125 -2.21 11.52 10.55
N SER A 126 -3.39 10.92 10.68
CA SER A 126 -3.75 9.65 10.06
C SER A 126 -4.52 9.90 8.77
N LEU A 127 -4.09 9.28 7.68
CA LEU A 127 -4.71 9.40 6.37
C LEU A 127 -5.11 8.01 5.88
N ILE A 128 -6.41 7.76 5.68
CA ILE A 128 -6.88 6.48 5.11
C ILE A 128 -6.53 6.46 3.62
N LEU A 129 -5.67 5.53 3.21
CA LEU A 129 -5.18 5.36 1.84
C LEU A 129 -6.04 4.38 1.04
N TYR A 130 -6.38 3.24 1.65
CA TYR A 130 -7.12 2.16 1.02
C TYR A 130 -7.96 1.45 2.08
N TYR A 131 -9.26 1.30 1.87
CA TYR A 131 -10.19 0.70 2.85
C TYR A 131 -11.20 -0.21 2.17
N THR A 132 -11.93 -1.02 2.93
CA THR A 132 -12.96 -1.91 2.38
C THR A 132 -14.35 -1.28 2.53
N GLU A 133 -15.11 -1.19 1.43
CA GLU A 133 -16.51 -0.75 1.44
C GLU A 133 -17.34 -1.72 0.60
N GLY A 134 -18.42 -2.27 1.18
CA GLY A 134 -19.29 -3.21 0.47
C GLY A 134 -18.57 -4.47 -0.07
N GLY A 135 -17.48 -4.89 0.58
CA GLY A 135 -16.65 -6.02 0.14
C GLY A 135 -15.70 -5.71 -1.02
N ARG A 136 -15.47 -4.43 -1.35
CA ARG A 136 -14.50 -3.99 -2.35
C ARG A 136 -13.49 -3.04 -1.74
N GLY A 137 -12.24 -3.14 -2.17
CA GLY A 137 -11.22 -2.19 -1.78
C GLY A 137 -11.42 -0.85 -2.50
N VAL A 138 -11.45 0.23 -1.75
CA VAL A 138 -11.65 1.60 -2.21
C VAL A 138 -10.41 2.43 -1.94
N LEU A 139 -9.79 2.91 -3.02
CA LEU A 139 -8.62 3.77 -2.96
C LEU A 139 -8.99 5.21 -2.67
N ASN A 140 -8.39 5.84 -1.67
CA ASN A 140 -8.76 7.18 -1.25
C ASN A 140 -7.80 8.28 -1.74
N PHE A 141 -6.96 7.96 -2.72
CA PHE A 141 -6.04 8.88 -3.39
C PHE A 141 -5.97 8.59 -4.88
N SER A 142 -5.39 9.50 -5.65
CA SER A 142 -5.13 9.32 -7.07
C SER A 142 -3.84 8.52 -7.28
N SER A 143 -3.95 7.30 -7.80
CA SER A 143 -2.83 6.36 -7.99
C SER A 143 -2.57 6.10 -9.46
N LYS A 144 -1.29 6.17 -9.83
CA LYS A 144 -0.86 5.82 -11.19
C LYS A 144 -0.92 4.31 -11.42
N THR A 145 -0.63 3.49 -10.39
CA THR A 145 -0.74 2.03 -10.49
C THR A 145 -2.18 1.59 -10.73
N ALA A 146 -3.13 2.12 -9.95
CA ALA A 146 -4.55 1.81 -10.12
C ALA A 146 -5.07 2.24 -11.49
N GLN A 147 -4.63 3.40 -11.98
CA GLN A 147 -4.99 3.88 -13.32
C GLN A 147 -4.42 3.01 -14.43
N ALA A 148 -3.16 2.58 -14.31
CA ALA A 148 -2.52 1.70 -15.28
C ALA A 148 -3.22 0.33 -15.38
N LEU A 149 -3.79 -0.15 -14.28
CA LEU A 149 -4.54 -1.41 -14.22
C LEU A 149 -6.05 -1.23 -14.44
N SER A 150 -6.50 -0.02 -14.76
CA SER A 150 -7.93 0.31 -14.94
C SER A 150 -8.82 0.06 -13.70
N GLU A 151 -8.21 0.00 -12.51
CA GLU A 151 -8.90 -0.07 -11.22
C GLU A 151 -9.35 1.33 -10.72
N GLN A 152 -8.83 2.38 -11.37
CA GLN A 152 -9.21 3.77 -11.11
C GLN A 152 -9.25 4.55 -12.42
N ALA A 153 -10.25 5.42 -12.60
CA ALA A 153 -10.28 6.34 -13.73
C ALA A 153 -9.14 7.38 -13.64
N ALA A 154 -8.48 7.66 -14.78
CA ALA A 154 -7.39 8.64 -14.84
C ALA A 154 -7.86 10.07 -14.48
N ASN A 155 -9.10 10.42 -14.81
CA ASN A 155 -9.73 11.68 -14.43
C ASN A 155 -10.57 11.50 -13.16
N ASN A 156 -9.90 11.47 -12.00
CA ASN A 156 -10.56 11.44 -10.70
C ASN A 156 -10.24 12.70 -9.88
N SER A 157 -11.06 13.00 -8.87
CA SER A 157 -10.91 14.14 -7.98
C SER A 157 -10.20 13.80 -6.66
N LYS A 158 -9.52 12.65 -6.59
CA LYS A 158 -8.84 12.20 -5.37
C LYS A 158 -7.52 12.92 -5.22
N ALA A 159 -7.08 13.08 -3.98
CA ALA A 159 -5.87 13.80 -3.65
C ALA A 159 -4.62 13.15 -4.26
N ASN A 160 -3.67 13.99 -4.67
CA ASN A 160 -2.34 13.57 -5.05
C ASN A 160 -1.47 13.46 -3.80
N LEU A 161 -0.91 12.27 -3.53
CA LEU A 161 -0.15 12.04 -2.30
C LEU A 161 1.06 12.96 -2.16
N PHE A 162 1.76 13.30 -3.25
CA PHE A 162 2.93 14.20 -3.19
C PHE A 162 2.59 15.63 -2.78
N GLU A 163 1.40 16.11 -3.17
CA GLU A 163 0.90 17.42 -2.74
C GLU A 163 0.56 17.38 -1.26
N VAL A 164 -0.17 16.34 -0.83
CA VAL A 164 -0.59 16.14 0.57
C VAL A 164 0.62 16.08 1.49
N THR A 165 1.56 15.17 1.21
CA THR A 165 2.76 14.97 2.05
C THR A 165 3.68 16.17 1.98
N GLY A 166 3.84 16.81 0.82
CA GLY A 166 4.68 17.99 0.66
C GLY A 166 4.24 19.16 1.54
N GLU A 167 2.94 19.50 1.53
CA GLU A 167 2.40 20.59 2.36
C GLU A 167 2.45 20.26 3.86
N LEU A 168 2.14 19.01 4.23
CA LEU A 168 2.20 18.57 5.63
C LEU A 168 3.63 18.51 6.18
N ASP A 169 4.60 18.08 5.37
CA ASP A 169 6.02 18.05 5.72
C ASP A 169 6.58 19.46 5.92
N ILE A 170 6.24 20.42 5.04
CA ILE A 170 6.59 21.84 5.21
C ILE A 170 6.02 22.39 6.53
N ALA A 171 4.83 21.95 6.93
CA ALA A 171 4.24 22.33 8.21
C ALA A 171 4.90 21.64 9.42
N GLY A 172 5.69 20.58 9.20
CA GLY A 172 6.33 19.77 10.22
C GLY A 172 5.39 18.72 10.83
N ILE A 173 4.39 18.27 10.07
CA ILE A 173 3.35 17.34 10.52
C ILE A 173 3.71 15.92 10.06
N TYR A 174 3.80 15.00 11.01
CA TYR A 174 4.03 13.59 10.74
C TYR A 174 2.84 12.95 10.01
N THR A 175 3.10 12.15 8.96
CA THR A 175 2.04 11.52 8.16
C THR A 175 2.04 10.00 8.32
N SER A 176 0.94 9.45 8.84
CA SER A 176 0.71 8.00 8.97
C SER A 176 -0.36 7.54 7.98
N GLY A 177 0.05 6.78 6.97
CA GLY A 177 -0.82 6.22 5.96
C GLY A 177 -1.50 4.94 6.44
N CYS A 178 -2.82 4.91 6.52
CA CYS A 178 -3.57 3.71 6.95
C CYS A 178 -4.07 2.92 5.74
N PHE A 179 -3.63 1.67 5.61
CA PHE A 179 -3.90 0.84 4.44
C PHE A 179 -4.49 -0.52 4.86
N TYR A 180 -5.74 -0.78 4.47
CA TYR A 180 -6.40 -2.07 4.72
C TYR A 180 -6.09 -3.05 3.60
N ILE A 181 -5.54 -4.20 3.97
CA ILE A 181 -5.27 -5.31 3.06
C ILE A 181 -6.60 -5.93 2.61
N ASN A 182 -6.80 -6.03 1.30
CA ASN A 182 -8.01 -6.60 0.71
C ASN A 182 -7.74 -7.88 -0.11
N TYR A 183 -6.51 -8.07 -0.60
CA TYR A 183 -6.16 -9.18 -1.49
C TYR A 183 -6.40 -10.55 -0.85
N THR A 184 -6.38 -10.66 0.48
CA THR A 184 -6.61 -11.91 1.23
C THR A 184 -8.04 -12.43 1.08
N SER A 185 -8.99 -11.57 0.73
CA SER A 185 -10.40 -11.95 0.49
C SER A 185 -10.68 -12.40 -0.95
N MET A 186 -9.68 -12.42 -1.83
CA MET A 186 -9.86 -12.79 -3.22
C MET A 186 -10.22 -14.27 -3.36
N SER A 187 -11.11 -14.58 -4.31
CA SER A 187 -11.73 -15.91 -4.44
C SER A 187 -10.80 -17.01 -4.94
N THR A 188 -9.64 -16.65 -5.51
CA THR A 188 -8.69 -17.64 -6.06
C THR A 188 -7.25 -17.30 -5.70
N PRO A 189 -6.36 -18.30 -5.56
CA PRO A 189 -4.94 -18.07 -5.31
C PRO A 189 -4.24 -17.17 -6.35
N ALA A 190 -4.67 -17.26 -7.62
CA ALA A 190 -4.15 -16.40 -8.67
C ALA A 190 -4.52 -14.93 -8.45
N LEU A 191 -5.78 -14.65 -8.10
CA LEU A 191 -6.22 -13.29 -7.76
C LEU A 191 -5.55 -12.78 -6.49
N ILE A 192 -5.40 -13.62 -5.46
CA ILE A 192 -4.62 -13.28 -4.26
C ILE A 192 -3.22 -12.81 -4.66
N SER A 193 -2.52 -13.56 -5.53
CA SER A 193 -1.16 -13.19 -5.94
C SER A 193 -1.11 -11.89 -6.75
N ILE A 194 -2.05 -11.68 -7.68
CA ILE A 194 -2.12 -10.47 -8.50
C ILE A 194 -2.42 -9.25 -7.62
N TYR A 195 -3.46 -9.34 -6.79
CA TYR A 195 -3.88 -8.23 -5.93
C TYR A 195 -2.87 -7.95 -4.81
N ARG A 196 -2.11 -8.95 -4.36
CA ARG A 196 -0.97 -8.74 -3.44
C ARG A 196 0.10 -7.85 -4.06
N SER A 197 0.52 -8.12 -5.29
CA SER A 197 1.48 -7.28 -6.01
C SER A 197 0.92 -5.89 -6.31
N TYR A 198 -0.37 -5.81 -6.65
CA TYR A 198 -1.06 -4.53 -6.85
C TYR A 198 -1.10 -3.68 -5.57
N GLU A 199 -1.56 -4.24 -4.45
CA GLU A 199 -1.61 -3.54 -3.17
C GLU A 199 -0.22 -3.18 -2.65
N ALA A 200 0.78 -4.03 -2.86
CA ALA A 200 2.17 -3.71 -2.54
C ALA A 200 2.68 -2.49 -3.34
N ALA A 201 2.32 -2.40 -4.63
CA ALA A 201 2.65 -1.23 -5.45
C ALA A 201 1.91 0.04 -5.00
N LEU A 202 0.66 -0.07 -4.51
CA LEU A 202 -0.07 1.07 -3.93
C LEU A 202 0.58 1.58 -2.63
N VAL A 203 1.01 0.65 -1.75
CA VAL A 203 1.75 1.00 -0.53
C VAL A 203 3.09 1.63 -0.90
N ALA A 204 3.78 1.11 -1.91
CA ALA A 204 5.01 1.69 -2.43
C ALA A 204 4.78 3.11 -2.98
N GLU A 205 3.68 3.39 -3.70
CA GLU A 205 3.35 4.77 -4.12
C GLU A 205 3.21 5.73 -2.94
N ALA A 206 2.58 5.30 -1.84
CA ALA A 206 2.47 6.12 -0.64
C ALA A 206 3.83 6.35 0.03
N ALA A 207 4.66 5.30 0.15
CA ALA A 207 6.02 5.45 0.67
C ALA A 207 6.86 6.40 -0.18
N HIS A 208 6.79 6.25 -1.51
CA HIS A 208 7.49 7.08 -2.48
C HIS A 208 7.03 8.54 -2.43
N ALA A 209 5.75 8.78 -2.12
CA ALA A 209 5.22 10.13 -1.90
C ALA A 209 5.76 10.81 -0.63
N GLY A 210 6.44 10.10 0.26
CA GLY A 210 7.05 10.67 1.46
C GLY A 210 6.20 10.56 2.73
N PHE A 211 5.30 9.58 2.80
CA PHE A 211 4.65 9.24 4.07
C PHE A 211 5.69 8.88 5.14
N SER A 212 5.53 9.41 6.35
CA SER A 212 6.45 9.16 7.46
C SER A 212 6.39 7.71 7.94
N ASP A 213 5.19 7.12 7.97
CA ASP A 213 4.97 5.68 8.08
C ASP A 213 3.70 5.22 7.36
N ILE A 214 3.57 3.90 7.22
CA ILE A 214 2.37 3.24 6.71
C ILE A 214 1.97 2.12 7.67
N LEU A 215 0.74 2.18 8.18
CA LEU A 215 0.14 1.17 9.02
C LEU A 215 -0.78 0.26 8.21
N LEU A 216 -0.45 -1.03 8.18
CA LEU A 216 -1.21 -2.06 7.48
C LEU A 216 -2.26 -2.69 8.40
N PHE A 217 -3.48 -2.85 7.89
CA PHE A 217 -4.61 -3.46 8.60
C PHE A 217 -5.09 -4.70 7.86
N GLY A 218 -5.81 -5.60 8.56
CA GLY A 218 -6.57 -6.66 7.90
C GLY A 218 -5.81 -7.97 7.67
N PHE A 219 -4.62 -8.14 8.24
CA PHE A 219 -4.02 -9.47 8.35
C PHE A 219 -4.82 -10.34 9.33
N ASN A 220 -4.91 -11.63 9.04
CA ASN A 220 -5.39 -12.62 9.99
C ASN A 220 -4.47 -12.70 11.22
N THR A 221 -4.88 -13.45 12.23
CA THR A 221 -4.11 -13.63 13.48
C THR A 221 -3.82 -15.10 13.74
N ASP A 222 -3.67 -15.88 12.66
CA ASP A 222 -3.26 -17.28 12.69
C ASP A 222 -1.74 -17.44 12.47
N GLU A 223 -1.23 -18.65 12.62
CA GLU A 223 0.20 -18.98 12.45
C GLU A 223 0.76 -18.60 11.06
N ALA A 224 -0.08 -18.56 10.03
CA ALA A 224 0.34 -18.23 8.67
C ALA A 224 0.40 -16.72 8.42
N ALA A 225 -0.26 -15.90 9.26
CA ALA A 225 -0.41 -14.47 9.03
C ALA A 225 0.92 -13.70 9.05
N ALA A 226 1.83 -14.03 9.97
CA ALA A 226 3.15 -13.39 10.02
C ALA A 226 3.98 -13.68 8.75
N LYS A 227 3.89 -14.90 8.21
CA LYS A 227 4.54 -15.26 6.94
C LYS A 227 3.93 -14.51 5.77
N GLU A 228 2.61 -14.35 5.76
CA GLU A 228 1.95 -13.58 4.69
C GLU A 228 2.27 -12.09 4.77
N ALA A 229 2.31 -11.52 5.98
CA ALA A 229 2.78 -10.15 6.19
C ALA A 229 4.23 -9.96 5.73
N ALA A 230 5.13 -10.90 6.05
CA ALA A 230 6.52 -10.87 5.56
C ALA A 230 6.59 -10.85 4.03
N ARG A 231 5.80 -11.69 3.34
CA ARG A 231 5.74 -11.70 1.86
C ARG A 231 5.24 -10.37 1.31
N PHE A 232 4.18 -9.82 1.88
CA PHE A 232 3.63 -8.54 1.45
C PHE A 232 4.62 -7.39 1.66
N ILE A 233 5.20 -7.28 2.86
CA ILE A 233 6.22 -6.27 3.19
C ILE A 233 7.44 -6.44 2.29
N GLY A 234 7.89 -7.68 2.05
CA GLY A 234 8.97 -7.97 1.11
C GLY A 234 8.67 -7.44 -0.30
N ALA A 235 7.47 -7.67 -0.82
CA ALA A 235 7.06 -7.14 -2.12
C ALA A 235 7.00 -5.60 -2.16
N VAL A 236 6.59 -4.94 -1.07
CA VAL A 236 6.69 -3.48 -0.95
C VAL A 236 8.16 -3.03 -1.00
N ARG A 237 9.04 -3.72 -0.27
CA ARG A 237 10.48 -3.38 -0.17
C ARG A 237 11.26 -3.58 -1.46
N GLU A 238 10.81 -4.49 -2.32
CA GLU A 238 11.35 -4.62 -3.68
C GLU A 238 11.14 -3.35 -4.51
N LEU A 239 10.04 -2.63 -4.25
CA LEU A 239 9.68 -1.39 -4.96
C LEU A 239 10.20 -0.15 -4.22
N GLU A 240 10.05 -0.10 -2.91
CA GLU A 240 10.45 1.02 -2.05
C GLU A 240 11.14 0.55 -0.77
N LYS A 241 12.48 0.66 -0.76
CA LYS A 241 13.35 0.03 0.24
C LYS A 241 13.27 0.64 1.63
N ASN A 242 12.93 1.93 1.74
CA ASN A 242 13.12 2.72 2.96
C ASN A 242 11.81 3.17 3.64
N SER A 243 10.67 2.59 3.29
CA SER A 243 9.40 2.84 4.00
C SER A 243 9.48 2.49 5.49
N LEU A 244 8.63 3.04 6.35
CA LEU A 244 8.47 2.56 7.72
C LEU A 244 7.09 1.89 7.78
N ILE A 245 7.04 0.58 7.99
CA ILE A 245 5.81 -0.21 7.87
C ILE A 245 5.44 -0.79 9.22
N GLY A 246 4.20 -0.54 9.63
CA GLY A 246 3.61 -1.12 10.82
C GLY A 246 2.50 -2.10 10.49
N ILE A 247 2.17 -2.94 11.47
CA ILE A 247 1.01 -3.84 11.39
C ILE A 247 0.06 -3.54 12.54
N ALA A 248 -1.20 -3.31 12.21
CA ALA A 248 -2.29 -3.19 13.16
C ALA A 248 -2.87 -4.57 13.48
N ILE A 249 -2.74 -4.99 14.73
CA ILE A 249 -3.20 -6.27 15.24
C ILE A 249 -4.59 -6.06 15.89
N PRO A 250 -5.63 -6.81 15.50
CA PRO A 250 -6.95 -6.72 16.12
C PRO A 250 -6.92 -6.93 17.64
N ALA A 251 -7.66 -6.12 18.40
CA ALA A 251 -7.75 -6.26 19.85
C ALA A 251 -8.16 -7.68 20.33
N ALA A 252 -8.96 -8.39 19.52
CA ALA A 252 -9.35 -9.77 19.80
C ALA A 252 -8.15 -10.74 19.91
N ALA A 253 -7.03 -10.46 19.24
CA ALA A 253 -5.84 -11.31 19.28
C ALA A 253 -5.22 -11.40 20.68
N VAL A 254 -5.37 -10.36 21.50
CA VAL A 254 -4.84 -10.30 22.87
C VAL A 254 -5.44 -11.39 23.77
N LYS A 255 -6.69 -11.77 23.51
CA LYS A 255 -7.44 -12.78 24.27
C LYS A 255 -7.18 -14.21 23.78
N SER A 256 -6.41 -14.37 22.70
CA SER A 256 -6.05 -15.68 22.16
C SER A 256 -5.00 -16.37 23.03
N PRO A 257 -5.08 -17.70 23.21
CA PRO A 257 -3.95 -18.49 23.75
C PRO A 257 -2.65 -18.32 22.96
N GLU A 258 -2.76 -17.94 21.67
CA GLU A 258 -1.63 -17.72 20.78
C GLU A 258 -1.20 -16.24 20.68
N ALA A 259 -1.69 -15.37 21.58
CA ALA A 259 -1.38 -13.94 21.54
C ALA A 259 0.13 -13.66 21.44
N GLU A 260 0.94 -14.21 22.34
CA GLU A 260 2.39 -13.98 22.33
C GLU A 260 3.07 -14.42 21.01
N PRO A 261 2.86 -15.65 20.49
CA PRO A 261 3.31 -16.03 19.16
C PRO A 261 2.87 -15.08 18.03
N ILE A 262 1.62 -14.60 18.05
CA ILE A 262 1.09 -13.67 17.03
C ILE A 262 1.87 -12.35 17.07
N PHE A 263 2.00 -11.73 18.24
CA PHE A 263 2.71 -10.46 18.40
C PHE A 263 4.19 -10.59 18.05
N ALA A 264 4.85 -11.66 18.52
CA ALA A 264 6.25 -11.92 18.21
C ALA A 264 6.48 -12.15 16.70
N GLY A 265 5.57 -12.89 16.05
CA GLY A 265 5.62 -13.13 14.61
C GLY A 265 5.51 -11.85 13.79
N PHE A 266 4.57 -10.95 14.14
CA PHE A 266 4.46 -9.66 13.46
C PHE A 266 5.62 -8.70 13.80
N ALA A 267 6.10 -8.69 15.04
CA ALA A 267 7.27 -7.90 15.42
C ALA A 267 8.51 -8.33 14.63
N ALA A 268 8.64 -9.62 14.30
CA ALA A 268 9.74 -10.14 13.50
C ALA A 268 9.68 -9.75 12.02
N VAL A 269 8.67 -9.00 11.55
CA VAL A 269 8.53 -8.64 10.12
C VAL A 269 8.19 -7.16 9.87
N ALA A 270 7.70 -6.44 10.87
CA ALA A 270 7.35 -5.02 10.79
C ALA A 270 8.26 -4.14 11.68
N GLU A 271 8.37 -2.85 11.34
CA GLU A 271 9.16 -1.91 12.13
C GLU A 271 8.44 -1.43 13.40
N PHE A 272 7.10 -1.46 13.40
CA PHE A 272 6.29 -1.18 14.59
C PHE A 272 4.98 -1.97 14.57
N LEU A 273 4.36 -2.08 15.73
CA LEU A 273 3.06 -2.72 15.88
C LEU A 273 2.04 -1.74 16.44
N ALA A 274 0.79 -1.92 16.05
CA ALA A 274 -0.34 -1.19 16.58
C ALA A 274 -1.42 -2.14 17.09
N LEU A 275 -2.19 -1.71 18.08
CA LEU A 275 -3.39 -2.38 18.55
C LEU A 275 -4.61 -1.73 17.89
N ASP A 276 -5.30 -2.48 17.05
CA ASP A 276 -6.52 -2.02 16.38
C ASP A 276 -7.71 -2.06 17.34
N LEU A 277 -8.07 -0.87 17.84
CA LEU A 277 -9.22 -0.60 18.69
C LEU A 277 -10.30 0.20 17.93
N SER A 278 -10.20 0.33 16.61
CA SER A 278 -11.13 1.12 15.77
C SER A 278 -12.59 0.69 15.88
N LYS A 279 -12.85 -0.54 16.34
CA LYS A 279 -14.20 -1.09 16.54
C LYS A 279 -14.77 -0.88 17.94
N VAL A 280 -14.01 -0.29 18.86
CA VAL A 280 -14.44 -0.01 20.23
C VAL A 280 -15.41 1.17 20.25
N LYS A 281 -16.53 1.03 20.95
CA LYS A 281 -17.66 1.97 20.82
C LYS A 281 -17.74 3.05 21.89
N ASN A 282 -17.08 2.85 23.03
CA ASN A 282 -17.18 3.75 24.18
C ASN A 282 -15.92 3.66 25.05
N GLN A 283 -15.74 4.66 25.91
CA GLN A 283 -14.59 4.78 26.79
C GLN A 283 -14.45 3.63 27.79
N GLU A 284 -15.55 3.11 28.34
CA GLU A 284 -15.51 2.00 29.29
C GLU A 284 -14.95 0.71 28.66
N SER A 285 -15.43 0.38 27.46
CA SER A 285 -14.93 -0.76 26.68
C SER A 285 -13.47 -0.55 26.28
N LEU A 286 -13.10 0.69 25.93
CA LEU A 286 -11.70 1.04 25.62
C LEU A 286 -10.78 0.75 26.80
N MET A 287 -11.12 1.22 28.00
CA MET A 287 -10.30 0.99 29.19
C MET A 287 -10.19 -0.51 29.52
N THR A 288 -11.27 -1.27 29.32
CA THR A 288 -11.28 -2.73 29.50
C THR A 288 -10.32 -3.44 28.54
N GLU A 289 -10.34 -3.09 27.24
CA GLU A 289 -9.41 -3.67 26.26
C GLU A 289 -7.96 -3.29 26.56
N LEU A 290 -7.71 -2.04 26.99
CA LEU A 290 -6.37 -1.56 27.35
C LEU A 290 -5.81 -2.27 28.59
N GLU A 291 -6.63 -2.54 29.60
CA GLU A 291 -6.22 -3.29 30.78
C GLU A 291 -5.75 -4.71 30.38
N GLY A 292 -6.57 -5.40 29.58
CA GLY A 292 -6.26 -6.74 29.07
C GLY A 292 -5.02 -6.78 28.16
N ALA A 293 -4.76 -5.71 27.41
CA ALA A 293 -3.62 -5.61 26.49
C ALA A 293 -2.36 -4.97 27.10
N SER A 294 -2.42 -4.49 28.34
CA SER A 294 -1.39 -3.64 28.95
C SER A 294 0.03 -4.24 28.92
N GLY A 295 0.16 -5.56 29.08
CA GLY A 295 1.43 -6.28 28.97
C GLY A 295 2.04 -6.18 27.56
N TYR A 296 1.23 -6.39 26.52
CA TYR A 296 1.66 -6.29 25.12
C TYR A 296 1.94 -4.84 24.72
N ILE A 297 1.08 -3.90 25.15
CA ILE A 297 1.27 -2.46 24.90
C ILE A 297 2.64 -2.01 25.39
N LYS A 298 3.02 -2.37 26.62
CA LYS A 298 4.32 -2.02 27.19
C LYS A 298 5.48 -2.75 26.52
N LYS A 299 5.35 -4.07 26.31
CA LYS A 299 6.42 -4.91 25.74
C LYS A 299 6.80 -4.50 24.31
N TYR A 300 5.81 -4.19 23.48
CA TYR A 300 5.99 -3.86 22.07
C TYR A 300 5.87 -2.36 21.76
N ASN A 301 5.69 -1.50 22.78
CA ASN A 301 5.42 -0.07 22.62
C ASN A 301 4.31 0.20 21.58
N LEU A 302 3.19 -0.52 21.70
CA LEU A 302 2.14 -0.52 20.68
C LEU A 302 1.56 0.88 20.46
N ARG A 303 1.35 1.25 19.20
CA ARG A 303 0.49 2.38 18.84
C ARG A 303 -0.98 1.99 19.02
N LEU A 304 -1.78 2.80 19.68
CA LEU A 304 -3.22 2.57 19.83
C LEU A 304 -3.97 3.17 18.64
N VAL A 305 -4.73 2.37 17.90
CA VAL A 305 -5.58 2.88 16.81
C VAL A 305 -7.01 3.00 17.31
N LEU A 306 -7.50 4.23 17.43
CA LEU A 306 -8.78 4.55 18.06
C LEU A 306 -9.76 5.09 17.00
N PRO A 307 -11.06 4.85 17.14
CA PRO A 307 -12.04 5.51 16.28
C PRO A 307 -12.17 6.99 16.62
N GLU A 308 -12.44 7.83 15.63
CA GLU A 308 -12.62 9.28 15.75
C GLU A 308 -13.73 9.63 16.75
N SER A 309 -14.75 8.78 16.83
CA SER A 309 -15.84 8.90 17.83
C SER A 309 -15.36 8.88 19.30
N LEU A 310 -14.13 8.46 19.57
CA LEU A 310 -13.50 8.46 20.90
C LEU A 310 -12.38 9.51 21.03
N ALA A 311 -12.33 10.54 20.18
CA ALA A 311 -11.35 11.63 20.28
C ALA A 311 -11.36 12.30 21.67
N ASP A 312 -12.53 12.45 22.30
CA ASP A 312 -12.64 13.04 23.64
C ASP A 312 -12.04 12.15 24.75
N SER A 313 -11.86 10.84 24.49
CA SER A 313 -11.23 9.91 25.43
C SER A 313 -9.70 10.00 25.45
N VAL A 314 -9.09 10.71 24.50
CA VAL A 314 -7.62 10.84 24.39
C VAL A 314 -6.99 11.49 25.63
N GLY A 315 -7.70 12.42 26.28
CA GLY A 315 -7.24 13.01 27.56
C GLY A 315 -7.08 11.97 28.66
N ALA A 316 -8.06 11.07 28.81
CA ALA A 316 -8.01 9.98 29.79
C ALA A 316 -6.90 8.96 29.46
N LEU A 317 -6.60 8.74 28.17
CA LEU A 317 -5.47 7.89 27.76
C LEU A 317 -4.13 8.50 28.19
N ALA A 318 -3.96 9.81 28.01
CA ALA A 318 -2.76 10.52 28.43
C ALA A 318 -2.57 10.45 29.96
N GLU A 319 -3.64 10.62 30.74
CA GLU A 319 -3.63 10.45 32.20
C GLU A 319 -3.26 9.02 32.62
N ALA A 320 -3.74 8.01 31.88
CA ALA A 320 -3.38 6.61 32.08
C ALA A 320 -1.97 6.25 31.56
N GLY A 321 -1.23 7.22 30.99
CA GLY A 321 0.14 7.05 30.53
C GLY A 321 0.28 6.50 29.10
N TYR A 322 -0.81 6.36 28.35
CA TYR A 322 -0.78 5.96 26.95
C TYR A 322 -0.50 7.18 26.06
N LYS A 323 0.67 7.20 25.43
CA LYS A 323 1.20 8.36 24.67
C LYS A 323 1.38 8.11 23.18
N ASN A 324 1.14 6.89 22.72
CA ASN A 324 1.29 6.51 21.31
C ASN A 324 -0.07 6.11 20.77
N TRP A 325 -0.75 7.02 20.08
CA TRP A 325 -2.09 6.78 19.58
C TRP A 325 -2.33 7.52 18.27
N GLN A 326 -3.31 7.02 17.52
CA GLN A 326 -3.79 7.69 16.32
C GLN A 326 -5.30 7.44 16.17
N LEU A 327 -6.00 8.43 15.65
CA LEU A 327 -7.41 8.34 15.32
C LEU A 327 -7.60 7.87 13.87
N VAL A 328 -8.64 7.10 13.62
CA VAL A 328 -9.13 6.65 12.31
C VAL A 328 -10.67 6.79 12.29
N PRO A 329 -11.36 6.75 11.13
CA PRO A 329 -12.81 6.92 11.06
C PRO A 329 -13.63 6.01 11.98
#